data_AF-A0A7K0LQA5-F1
#
_entry.id   AF-A0A7K0LQA5-F1
#
_cell.length_a   1.000
_cell.length_b   1.000
_cell.length_c   1.000
_cell.angle_alpha   90.00
_cell.angle_beta   90.00
_cell.angle_gamma   90.00
#
_symmetry.space_group_name_H-M   'P 1'
#
loop_
_entity.id
_entity.type
_entity.pdbx_description
1 polymer ?
#
loop_
_entity_poly.entity_id
_entity_poly.type
_entity_poly.pdbx_seq_one_letter_code
_entity_poly.pdbx_strand_id
1 'polypeptide(L)'
;RIVTTAAGEELGFDSLVLASGAAAVVPNLPGVDDSRVVTVRRLDDAIALRARLEGVRRAVVVGAGYVGLEMAEALCERGIEVTVVDRLPRVLTTVDESIAAIAEEETRRHCEVRLGAGLVALRPSASGVMVVVEDGELEADLVVLALGVRPDTSLVPELASLPNGALVVDDHMRTSHEAVWAAGDCVALHHRVLQAPAYVPLGPAANKAGRVAGVGAAGGDATFPGIMGTAVVKVFDLTVAHTGLTLTEAQAAGLAAEATEITAKSRAKYYPGAEPLRVRLVHTPAGRLLGAQLAGREGAAQRVDVVAAALHAGMGVDDLADLDLAYAPPFSPVYDPLTQAAQAAQFARAKVATR
;
A
#
# COMPACT_ATOMS: atom_id res chain seq x y z
N ARG A 1 14.28 -13.38 32.16
CA ARG A 1 14.44 -12.39 31.06
C ARG A 1 13.72 -11.11 31.53
N ILE A 2 14.23 -9.91 31.25
CA ILE A 2 13.72 -8.65 31.83
C ILE A 2 13.46 -7.63 30.72
N VAL A 3 12.40 -6.85 30.84
CA VAL A 3 12.17 -5.61 30.08
C VAL A 3 12.09 -4.42 31.03
N THR A 4 12.50 -3.24 30.56
CA THR A 4 12.40 -1.99 31.32
C THR A 4 11.30 -1.11 30.72
N THR A 5 10.34 -0.66 31.54
CA THR A 5 9.28 0.25 31.09
C THR A 5 9.81 1.67 30.91
N ALA A 6 9.05 2.54 30.25
CA ALA A 6 9.39 3.97 30.14
C ALA A 6 9.51 4.68 31.51
N ALA A 7 8.89 4.13 32.56
CA ALA A 7 9.00 4.64 33.93
C ALA A 7 10.22 4.09 34.70
N GLY A 8 11.04 3.24 34.06
CA GLY A 8 12.23 2.63 34.66
C GLY A 8 11.94 1.36 35.49
N GLU A 9 10.71 0.84 35.45
CA GLU A 9 10.35 -0.40 36.14
C GLU A 9 10.90 -1.61 35.38
N GLU A 10 11.52 -2.55 36.10
CA GLU A 10 11.99 -3.81 35.54
C GLU A 10 10.93 -4.91 35.73
N LEU A 11 10.51 -5.51 34.61
CA LEU A 11 9.52 -6.58 34.59
C LEU A 11 10.13 -7.87 34.05
N GLY A 12 10.01 -8.95 34.82
CA GLY A 12 10.36 -10.29 34.35
C GLY A 12 9.35 -10.82 33.33
N PHE A 13 9.82 -11.54 32.32
CA PHE A 13 8.96 -12.24 31.36
C PHE A 13 9.45 -13.64 31.02
N ASP A 14 8.49 -14.53 30.74
CA ASP A 14 8.74 -15.85 30.17
C ASP A 14 8.71 -15.81 28.65
N SER A 15 7.66 -15.18 28.09
CA SER A 15 7.44 -14.90 26.66
C SER A 15 7.18 -13.42 26.43
N LEU A 16 7.65 -12.87 25.31
CA LEU A 16 7.42 -11.48 24.89
C LEU A 16 6.86 -11.44 23.48
N VAL A 17 5.86 -10.59 23.24
CA VAL A 17 5.35 -10.27 21.89
C VAL A 17 5.66 -8.81 21.58
N LEU A 18 6.47 -8.58 20.55
CA LEU A 18 6.77 -7.26 20.02
C LEU A 18 5.70 -6.86 19.00
N ALA A 19 4.87 -5.89 19.37
CA ALA A 19 3.85 -5.29 18.51
C ALA A 19 4.01 -3.76 18.43
N SER A 20 5.27 -3.31 18.36
CA SER A 20 5.64 -1.89 18.35
C SER A 20 5.20 -1.15 17.08
N GLY A 21 4.87 -1.88 16.02
CA GLY A 21 4.35 -1.31 14.78
C GLY A 21 5.40 -0.48 14.02
N ALA A 22 4.96 0.65 13.50
CA ALA A 22 5.79 1.52 12.66
C ALA A 22 5.50 3.00 12.92
N ALA A 23 6.54 3.83 12.82
CA ALA A 23 6.47 5.27 12.98
C ALA A 23 6.43 5.97 11.61
N ALA A 24 5.73 7.11 11.53
CA ALA A 24 5.74 7.95 10.34
C ALA A 24 7.15 8.48 10.05
N VAL A 25 7.53 8.54 8.78
CA VAL A 25 8.81 9.12 8.37
C VAL A 25 8.69 10.64 8.44
N VAL A 26 9.46 11.23 9.36
CA VAL A 26 9.65 12.68 9.48
C VAL A 26 11.03 13.03 8.93
N PRO A 27 11.14 13.92 7.92
CA PRO A 27 12.41 14.27 7.32
C PRO A 27 13.21 15.17 8.26
N ASN A 28 14.54 15.00 8.28
CA ASN A 28 15.42 15.90 9.01
C ASN A 28 15.69 17.15 8.15
N LEU A 29 14.79 18.13 8.23
CA LEU A 29 14.90 19.40 7.51
C LEU A 29 14.45 20.60 8.36
N PRO A 30 14.90 21.83 8.05
CA PRO A 30 14.52 23.01 8.81
C PRO A 30 13.01 23.25 8.80
N GLY A 31 12.46 23.55 9.99
CA GLY A 31 11.06 23.92 10.19
C GLY A 31 10.06 22.77 10.25
N VAL A 32 10.53 21.52 10.25
CA VAL A 32 9.64 20.34 10.37
C VAL A 32 8.88 20.28 11.71
N ASP A 33 9.41 20.92 12.75
CA ASP A 33 8.79 20.99 14.08
C ASP A 33 7.71 22.08 14.20
N ASP A 34 7.37 22.79 13.12
CA ASP A 34 6.28 23.78 13.14
C ASP A 34 4.95 23.09 13.51
N SER A 35 4.19 23.70 14.42
CA SER A 35 2.91 23.18 14.91
C SER A 35 1.86 22.91 13.83
N ARG A 36 1.98 23.52 12.64
CA ARG A 36 1.11 23.34 11.48
C ARG A 36 1.55 22.17 10.59
N VAL A 37 2.68 21.55 10.89
CA VAL A 37 3.20 20.36 10.21
C VAL A 37 2.78 19.15 11.04
N VAL A 38 2.05 18.23 10.41
CA VAL A 38 1.49 17.06 11.09
C VAL A 38 1.82 15.78 10.33
N THR A 39 1.84 14.68 11.07
CA THR A 39 1.75 13.33 10.49
C THR A 39 0.40 12.74 10.89
N VAL A 40 -0.07 11.72 10.18
CA VAL A 40 -1.30 11.00 10.54
C VAL A 40 -0.98 9.51 10.57
N ARG A 41 -0.80 8.95 11.78
CA ARG A 41 -0.46 7.53 11.97
C ARG A 41 -1.34 6.86 13.03
N ARG A 42 -1.60 7.55 14.12
CA ARG A 42 -2.38 7.09 15.28
C ARG A 42 -3.73 7.82 15.34
N LEU A 43 -4.65 7.26 16.11
CA LEU A 43 -5.95 7.88 16.35
C LEU A 43 -5.81 9.28 16.95
N ASP A 44 -4.87 9.47 17.88
CA ASP A 44 -4.61 10.76 18.50
C ASP A 44 -4.16 11.83 17.49
N ASP A 45 -3.38 11.44 16.47
CA ASP A 45 -2.98 12.33 15.38
C ASP A 45 -4.21 12.82 14.60
N ALA A 46 -5.14 11.90 14.29
CA ALA A 46 -6.37 12.23 13.57
C ALA A 46 -7.31 13.12 14.41
N ILE A 47 -7.42 12.87 15.71
CA ILE A 47 -8.19 13.71 16.65
C ILE A 47 -7.58 15.12 16.71
N ALA A 48 -6.26 15.22 16.87
CA ALA A 48 -5.53 16.47 16.95
C ALA A 48 -5.63 17.26 15.63
N LEU A 49 -5.48 16.60 14.48
CA LEU A 49 -5.64 17.20 13.17
C LEU A 49 -7.05 17.77 13.01
N ARG A 50 -8.10 16.98 13.31
CA ARG A 50 -9.49 17.43 13.18
C ARG A 50 -9.77 18.71 13.97
N ALA A 51 -9.22 18.83 15.18
CA ALA A 51 -9.37 20.02 16.01
C ALA A 51 -8.67 21.27 15.43
N ARG A 52 -7.71 21.09 14.52
CA ARG A 52 -6.91 22.17 13.90
C ARG A 52 -7.43 22.58 12.52
N LEU A 53 -8.45 21.93 11.98
CA LEU A 53 -8.97 22.23 10.63
C LEU A 53 -9.81 23.51 10.56
N GLU A 54 -10.24 24.06 11.69
CA GLU A 54 -11.02 25.29 11.70
C GLU A 54 -10.18 26.46 11.15
N GLY A 55 -10.68 27.10 10.08
CA GLY A 55 -10.01 28.24 9.44
C GLY A 55 -8.89 27.88 8.46
N VAL A 56 -8.52 26.60 8.32
CA VAL A 56 -7.59 26.13 7.29
C VAL A 56 -8.23 26.30 5.92
N ARG A 57 -7.54 26.99 5.01
CA ARG A 57 -7.99 27.19 3.61
C ARG A 57 -7.09 26.51 2.61
N ARG A 58 -5.78 26.45 2.89
CA ARG A 58 -4.76 25.84 2.04
C ARG A 58 -4.00 24.76 2.79
N ALA A 59 -3.86 23.59 2.20
CA ALA A 59 -3.04 22.51 2.74
C ALA A 59 -2.07 21.96 1.71
N VAL A 60 -0.86 21.64 2.14
CA VAL A 60 0.11 20.90 1.33
C VAL A 60 0.26 19.49 1.90
N VAL A 61 0.03 18.48 1.07
CA VAL A 61 0.26 17.07 1.42
C VAL A 61 1.57 16.63 0.79
N VAL A 62 2.54 16.25 1.61
CA VAL A 62 3.87 15.83 1.17
C VAL A 62 3.96 14.30 1.18
N GLY A 63 3.94 13.72 -0.02
CA GLY A 63 3.87 12.29 -0.27
C GLY A 63 2.60 11.93 -1.06
N ALA A 64 2.75 11.23 -2.18
CA ALA A 64 1.69 10.81 -3.09
C ALA A 64 1.47 9.27 -3.07
N GLY A 65 1.75 8.65 -1.91
CA GLY A 65 1.35 7.27 -1.60
C GLY A 65 -0.08 7.19 -1.05
N TYR A 66 -0.49 6.01 -0.56
CA TYR A 66 -1.86 5.77 -0.07
C TYR A 66 -2.37 6.82 0.91
N VAL A 67 -1.65 7.00 2.03
CA VAL A 67 -2.02 7.97 3.08
C VAL A 67 -2.07 9.39 2.52
N GLY A 68 -1.15 9.74 1.63
CA GLY A 68 -1.11 11.08 1.03
C GLY A 68 -2.34 11.37 0.18
N LEU A 69 -2.72 10.44 -0.69
CA LEU A 69 -3.91 10.61 -1.54
C LEU A 69 -5.22 10.57 -0.75
N GLU A 70 -5.32 9.71 0.27
CA GLU A 70 -6.49 9.68 1.17
C GLU A 70 -6.62 10.98 1.99
N MET A 71 -5.49 11.53 2.45
CA MET A 71 -5.48 12.82 3.13
C MET A 71 -5.83 13.98 2.19
N ALA A 72 -5.35 13.95 0.95
CA ALA A 72 -5.71 14.93 -0.06
C ALA A 72 -7.23 14.91 -0.34
N GLU A 73 -7.80 13.72 -0.56
CA GLU A 73 -9.25 13.54 -0.72
C GLU A 73 -10.02 14.09 0.48
N ALA A 74 -9.66 13.66 1.70
CA ALA A 74 -10.35 14.08 2.91
C ALA A 74 -10.31 15.60 3.15
N LEU A 75 -9.23 16.27 2.76
CA LEU A 75 -9.09 17.73 2.86
C LEU A 75 -9.88 18.44 1.75
N CYS A 76 -9.82 17.95 0.52
CA CYS A 76 -10.62 18.47 -0.61
C CYS A 76 -12.14 18.38 -0.33
N GLU A 77 -12.63 17.27 0.24
CA GLU A 77 -14.03 17.09 0.63
C GLU A 77 -14.50 18.14 1.67
N ARG A 78 -13.58 18.76 2.40
CA ARG A 78 -13.84 19.84 3.36
C ARG A 78 -13.75 21.23 2.75
N GLY A 79 -13.53 21.33 1.44
CA GLY A 79 -13.38 22.60 0.73
C GLY A 79 -12.02 23.28 0.93
N ILE A 80 -11.01 22.54 1.41
CA ILE A 80 -9.64 23.03 1.54
C ILE A 80 -8.96 22.92 0.17
N GLU A 81 -8.26 23.98 -0.24
CA GLU A 81 -7.39 23.97 -1.41
C GLU A 81 -6.15 23.13 -1.10
N VAL A 82 -5.95 22.06 -1.86
CA VAL A 82 -4.87 21.09 -1.62
C VAL A 82 -3.86 21.13 -2.77
N THR A 83 -2.57 21.12 -2.40
CA THR A 83 -1.48 20.77 -3.32
C THR A 83 -0.78 19.51 -2.81
N VAL A 84 -0.75 18.46 -3.62
CA VAL A 84 0.03 17.24 -3.35
C VAL A 84 1.42 17.41 -3.92
N VAL A 85 2.45 17.17 -3.09
CA VAL A 85 3.85 17.28 -3.46
C VAL A 85 4.53 15.93 -3.25
N ASP A 86 5.27 15.44 -4.23
CA ASP A 86 6.17 14.29 -4.06
C ASP A 86 7.48 14.49 -4.83
N ARG A 87 8.58 13.99 -4.27
CA ARG A 87 9.89 13.93 -4.95
C ARG A 87 9.92 12.91 -6.08
N LEU A 88 9.04 11.90 -6.02
CA LEU A 88 8.95 10.85 -7.02
C LEU A 88 8.18 11.37 -8.24
N PRO A 89 8.47 10.86 -9.45
CA PRO A 89 7.90 11.38 -10.68
C PRO A 89 6.45 10.92 -10.93
N ARG A 90 5.88 10.08 -10.05
CA ARG A 90 4.55 9.49 -10.18
C ARG A 90 3.90 9.29 -8.80
N VAL A 91 2.57 9.27 -8.77
CA VAL A 91 1.80 8.82 -7.60
C VAL A 91 1.84 7.29 -7.46
N LEU A 92 1.51 6.77 -6.27
CA LEU A 92 1.31 5.33 -6.02
C LEU A 92 2.43 4.42 -6.60
N THR A 93 3.63 4.49 -6.03
CA THR A 93 4.76 3.66 -6.49
C THR A 93 4.61 2.16 -6.24
N THR A 94 3.55 1.74 -5.56
CA THR A 94 3.14 0.35 -5.32
C THR A 94 2.49 -0.32 -6.54
N VAL A 95 2.20 0.44 -7.60
CA VAL A 95 1.68 -0.07 -8.87
C VAL A 95 2.59 0.34 -10.03
N ASP A 96 2.47 -0.34 -11.17
CA ASP A 96 3.16 0.02 -12.40
C ASP A 96 2.60 1.33 -12.97
N GLU A 97 3.43 2.02 -13.77
CA GLU A 97 3.15 3.35 -14.35
C GLU A 97 1.77 3.46 -15.02
N SER A 98 1.35 2.44 -15.78
CA SER A 98 0.07 2.48 -16.51
C SER A 98 -1.15 2.58 -15.59
N ILE A 99 -1.05 2.09 -14.36
CA ILE A 99 -2.09 2.17 -13.34
C ILE A 99 -1.95 3.46 -12.53
N ALA A 100 -0.72 3.81 -12.15
CA ALA A 100 -0.41 5.05 -11.44
C ALA A 100 -0.88 6.29 -12.21
N ALA A 101 -0.68 6.32 -13.53
CA ALA A 101 -1.10 7.42 -14.39
C ALA A 101 -2.62 7.69 -14.34
N ILE A 102 -3.44 6.65 -14.18
CA ILE A 102 -4.91 6.78 -14.04
C ILE A 102 -5.25 7.45 -12.70
N ALA A 103 -4.54 7.07 -11.63
CA ALA A 103 -4.70 7.67 -10.32
C ALA A 103 -4.21 9.12 -10.28
N GLU A 104 -3.12 9.43 -10.98
CA GLU A 104 -2.62 10.79 -11.12
C GLU A 104 -3.62 11.67 -11.85
N GLU A 105 -4.16 11.21 -12.99
CA GLU A 105 -5.19 11.93 -13.73
C GLU A 105 -6.41 12.21 -12.85
N GLU A 106 -6.87 11.22 -12.08
CA GLU A 106 -7.98 11.42 -11.16
C GLU A 106 -7.64 12.48 -10.10
N THR A 107 -6.47 12.38 -9.46
CA THR A 107 -6.03 13.32 -8.42
C THR A 107 -6.00 14.76 -8.95
N ARG A 108 -5.45 14.97 -10.16
CA ARG A 108 -5.35 16.29 -10.81
C ARG A 108 -6.70 16.93 -11.14
N ARG A 109 -7.80 16.17 -11.14
CA ARG A 109 -9.15 16.73 -11.33
C ARG A 109 -9.67 17.44 -10.08
N HIS A 110 -9.10 17.16 -8.91
CA HIS A 110 -9.59 17.65 -7.62
C HIS A 110 -8.59 18.56 -6.92
N CYS A 111 -7.29 18.38 -7.13
CA CYS A 111 -6.24 19.17 -6.49
C CYS A 111 -5.01 19.38 -7.38
N GLU A 112 -4.15 20.33 -6.99
CA GLU A 112 -2.86 20.51 -7.66
C GLU A 112 -1.92 19.36 -7.30
N VAL A 113 -1.16 18.86 -8.27
CA VAL A 113 -0.18 17.79 -8.06
C VAL A 113 1.17 18.21 -8.63
N ARG A 114 2.19 18.27 -7.77
CA ARG A 114 3.58 18.58 -8.10
C ARG A 114 4.47 17.37 -7.80
N LEU A 115 4.87 16.68 -8.85
CA LEU A 115 5.69 15.46 -8.80
C LEU A 115 7.12 15.78 -9.27
N GLY A 116 8.08 14.96 -8.85
CA GLY A 116 9.49 15.20 -9.15
C GLY A 116 10.08 16.42 -8.43
N ALA A 117 9.42 16.90 -7.36
CA ALA A 117 9.83 18.06 -6.58
C ALA A 117 9.82 17.73 -5.09
N GLY A 118 11.01 17.55 -4.51
CA GLY A 118 11.15 17.22 -3.09
C GLY A 118 10.93 18.41 -2.17
N LEU A 119 10.40 18.13 -0.97
CA LEU A 119 10.38 19.09 0.15
C LEU A 119 11.82 19.39 0.59
N VAL A 120 12.19 20.67 0.58
CA VAL A 120 13.53 21.16 0.95
C VAL A 120 13.54 21.77 2.35
N ALA A 121 12.55 22.62 2.65
CA ALA A 121 12.46 23.32 3.93
C ALA A 121 11.03 23.77 4.21
N LEU A 122 10.74 24.01 5.48
CA LEU A 122 9.53 24.66 5.96
C LEU A 122 9.94 25.94 6.66
N ARG A 123 9.29 27.07 6.34
CA ARG A 123 9.60 28.37 6.94
C ARG A 123 8.32 29.02 7.44
N PRO A 124 8.32 29.68 8.61
CA PRO A 124 7.17 30.50 9.01
C PRO A 124 6.87 31.57 7.94
N SER A 125 5.60 31.74 7.57
CA SER A 125 5.13 32.87 6.76
C SER A 125 4.21 33.78 7.57
N ALA A 126 3.87 34.95 7.03
CA ALA A 126 2.96 35.88 7.68
C ALA A 126 1.55 35.29 7.89
N SER A 127 1.14 34.33 7.06
CA SER A 127 -0.20 33.74 7.09
C SER A 127 -0.24 32.24 7.38
N GLY A 128 0.92 31.56 7.45
CA GLY A 128 1.01 30.11 7.67
C GLY A 128 2.44 29.58 7.65
N VAL A 129 2.66 28.56 6.84
CA VAL A 129 3.97 27.97 6.55
C VAL A 129 4.27 28.11 5.06
N MET A 130 5.46 28.59 4.75
CA MET A 130 6.03 28.51 3.42
C MET A 130 6.69 27.13 3.25
N VAL A 131 6.14 26.34 2.34
CA VAL A 131 6.66 25.03 1.94
C VAL A 131 7.61 25.24 0.77
N VAL A 132 8.91 25.08 1.02
CA VAL A 132 9.95 25.21 -0.01
C VAL A 132 10.19 23.85 -0.63
N VAL A 133 9.98 23.76 -1.93
CA VAL A 133 10.21 22.56 -2.75
C VAL A 133 11.32 22.85 -3.77
N GLU A 134 11.87 21.82 -4.40
CA GLU A 134 13.00 21.96 -5.32
C GLU A 134 12.73 22.91 -6.50
N ASP A 135 11.47 23.04 -6.91
CA ASP A 135 11.03 23.82 -8.07
C ASP A 135 10.12 25.01 -7.71
N GLY A 136 10.12 25.45 -6.45
CA GLY A 136 9.39 26.65 -6.03
C GLY A 136 8.99 26.70 -4.57
N GLU A 137 8.06 27.60 -4.24
CA GLU A 137 7.55 27.79 -2.89
C GLU A 137 6.01 27.80 -2.92
N LEU A 138 5.38 27.22 -1.89
CA LEU A 138 3.93 27.14 -1.72
C LEU A 138 3.55 27.66 -0.34
N GLU A 139 2.50 28.47 -0.23
CA GLU A 139 2.00 28.92 1.06
C GLU A 139 0.84 28.04 1.54
N ALA A 140 0.94 27.53 2.76
CA ALA A 140 -0.02 26.61 3.34
C ALA A 140 -0.38 26.99 4.79
N ASP A 141 -1.62 26.72 5.18
CA ASP A 141 -2.06 26.89 6.57
C ASP A 141 -1.85 25.58 7.37
N LEU A 142 -1.74 24.45 6.65
CA LEU A 142 -1.52 23.09 7.16
C LEU A 142 -0.56 22.34 6.22
N VAL A 143 0.37 21.58 6.80
CA VAL A 143 1.22 20.64 6.05
C VAL A 143 1.04 19.23 6.61
N VAL A 144 0.68 18.28 5.75
CA VAL A 144 0.56 16.86 6.12
C VAL A 144 1.73 16.08 5.54
N LEU A 145 2.55 15.49 6.40
CA LEU A 145 3.66 14.61 5.99
C LEU A 145 3.16 13.17 5.87
N ALA A 146 3.18 12.65 4.65
CA ALA A 146 2.76 11.30 4.27
C ALA A 146 3.89 10.54 3.54
N LEU A 147 5.10 10.61 4.07
CA LEU A 147 6.35 10.10 3.44
C LEU A 147 6.61 8.60 3.66
N GLY A 148 5.57 7.83 4.01
CA GLY A 148 5.68 6.43 4.41
C GLY A 148 6.02 6.23 5.88
N VAL A 149 6.33 4.98 6.24
CA VAL A 149 6.57 4.54 7.61
C VAL A 149 7.86 3.73 7.73
N ARG A 150 8.47 3.75 8.91
CA ARG A 150 9.60 2.88 9.27
C ARG A 150 9.20 1.95 10.41
N PRO A 151 9.60 0.66 10.39
CA PRO A 151 9.46 -0.24 11.53
C PRO A 151 9.96 0.42 12.82
N ASP A 152 9.16 0.35 13.89
CA ASP A 152 9.55 0.86 15.20
C ASP A 152 10.24 -0.23 16.02
N THR A 153 11.51 -0.48 15.71
CA THR A 153 12.29 -1.60 16.26
C THR A 153 13.48 -1.14 17.10
N SER A 154 13.47 0.15 17.47
CA SER A 154 14.55 0.81 18.23
C SER A 154 14.80 0.19 19.61
N LEU A 155 13.80 -0.47 20.19
CA LEU A 155 13.88 -1.13 21.49
C LEU A 155 14.65 -2.45 21.47
N VAL A 156 14.88 -3.02 20.27
CA VAL A 156 15.44 -4.37 20.09
C VAL A 156 16.48 -4.41 18.95
N PRO A 157 17.50 -3.53 18.98
CA PRO A 157 18.47 -3.40 17.90
C PRO A 157 19.32 -4.66 17.66
N GLU A 158 19.34 -5.58 18.62
CA GLU A 158 20.06 -6.85 18.56
C GLU A 158 19.32 -7.96 17.79
N LEU A 159 18.01 -7.80 17.55
CA LEU A 159 17.24 -8.80 16.81
C LEU A 159 17.51 -8.70 15.31
N ALA A 160 17.47 -9.85 14.62
CA ALA A 160 17.68 -9.89 13.19
C ALA A 160 16.61 -9.07 12.45
N SER A 161 17.04 -8.15 11.59
CA SER A 161 16.16 -7.28 10.80
C SER A 161 16.61 -7.15 9.35
N LEU A 162 15.67 -6.81 8.47
CA LEU A 162 15.99 -6.30 7.13
C LEU A 162 16.72 -4.94 7.21
N PRO A 163 17.36 -4.47 6.12
CA PRO A 163 18.06 -3.18 6.10
C PRO A 163 17.19 -1.96 6.47
N ASN A 164 15.87 -2.07 6.29
CA ASN A 164 14.91 -1.02 6.67
C ASN A 164 14.50 -1.08 8.15
N GLY A 165 15.02 -2.03 8.93
CA GLY A 165 14.74 -2.23 10.35
C GLY A 165 13.60 -3.19 10.67
N ALA A 166 12.91 -3.77 9.68
CA ALA A 166 11.80 -4.69 9.92
C ALA A 166 12.33 -6.01 10.47
N LEU A 167 11.81 -6.46 11.61
CA LEU A 167 12.25 -7.72 12.25
C LEU A 167 11.97 -8.91 11.34
N VAL A 168 12.96 -9.77 11.17
CA VAL A 168 12.78 -11.04 10.47
C VAL A 168 12.11 -12.03 11.41
N VAL A 169 11.04 -12.65 10.92
CA VAL A 169 10.31 -13.69 11.66
C VAL A 169 10.12 -14.94 10.81
N ASP A 170 10.01 -16.10 11.47
CA ASP A 170 9.59 -17.35 10.83
C ASP A 170 8.06 -17.39 10.64
N ASP A 171 7.52 -18.49 10.11
CA ASP A 171 6.07 -18.66 9.91
C ASP A 171 5.28 -18.81 11.21
N HIS A 172 5.94 -19.09 12.34
CA HIS A 172 5.40 -19.04 13.69
C HIS A 172 5.51 -17.65 14.34
N MET A 173 5.95 -16.63 13.59
CA MET A 173 6.18 -15.26 14.06
C MET A 173 7.27 -15.13 15.15
N ARG A 174 8.18 -16.12 15.25
CA ARG A 174 9.33 -16.08 16.17
C ARG A 174 10.43 -15.19 15.61
N THR A 175 11.09 -14.44 16.48
CA THR A 175 12.26 -13.63 16.13
C THR A 175 13.56 -14.46 16.25
N SER A 176 14.73 -13.81 16.12
CA SER A 176 16.02 -14.46 16.40
C SER A 176 16.25 -14.80 17.89
N HIS A 177 15.37 -14.36 18.79
CA HIS A 177 15.43 -14.69 20.22
C HIS A 177 14.31 -15.70 20.61
N GLU A 178 14.68 -16.80 21.26
CA GLU A 178 13.80 -17.98 21.52
C GLU A 178 12.49 -17.68 22.26
N ALA A 179 12.49 -16.65 23.10
CA ALA A 179 11.35 -16.24 23.93
C ALA A 179 10.60 -15.01 23.40
N VAL A 180 10.92 -14.55 22.18
CA VAL A 180 10.39 -13.31 21.62
C VAL A 180 9.74 -13.59 20.28
N TRP A 181 8.46 -13.24 20.18
CA TRP A 181 7.67 -13.19 18.96
C TRP A 181 7.51 -11.74 18.52
N ALA A 182 7.22 -11.52 17.25
CA ALA A 182 6.91 -10.19 16.75
C ALA A 182 5.77 -10.23 15.73
N ALA A 183 4.94 -9.19 15.71
CA ALA A 183 3.82 -9.08 14.79
C ALA A 183 3.46 -7.62 14.50
N GLY A 184 2.77 -7.41 13.39
CA GLY A 184 2.34 -6.08 12.96
C GLY A 184 3.37 -5.35 12.13
N ASP A 185 3.30 -4.02 12.11
CA ASP A 185 4.12 -3.21 11.20
C ASP A 185 5.60 -3.12 11.62
N CYS A 186 6.03 -3.86 12.64
CA CYS A 186 7.45 -3.96 13.00
C CYS A 186 8.17 -5.14 12.32
N VAL A 187 7.44 -6.03 11.63
CA VAL A 187 8.02 -7.26 11.06
C VAL A 187 8.02 -7.28 9.53
N ALA A 188 8.98 -8.02 8.97
CA ALA A 188 8.96 -8.45 7.58
C ALA A 188 8.28 -9.82 7.51
N LEU A 189 7.22 -9.92 6.70
CA LEU A 189 6.46 -11.16 6.53
C LEU A 189 6.91 -11.90 5.27
N HIS A 190 6.80 -13.22 5.26
CA HIS A 190 7.07 -13.99 4.05
C HIS A 190 6.09 -13.59 2.93
N HIS A 191 6.62 -13.16 1.78
CA HIS A 191 5.82 -12.83 0.61
C HIS A 191 5.76 -14.02 -0.33
N ARG A 192 4.57 -14.61 -0.54
CA ARG A 192 4.45 -15.92 -1.19
C ARG A 192 4.74 -15.93 -2.69
N VAL A 193 4.64 -14.81 -3.39
CA VAL A 193 5.07 -14.75 -4.80
C VAL A 193 6.59 -14.58 -4.89
N LEU A 194 7.13 -13.57 -4.21
CA LEU A 194 8.57 -13.28 -4.12
C LEU A 194 9.40 -14.40 -3.48
N GLN A 195 8.79 -15.22 -2.62
CA GLN A 195 9.46 -16.25 -1.82
C GLN A 195 10.58 -15.69 -0.92
N ALA A 196 10.40 -14.47 -0.42
CA ALA A 196 11.34 -13.80 0.48
C ALA A 196 10.60 -12.95 1.53
N PRO A 197 11.26 -12.57 2.65
CA PRO A 197 10.71 -11.59 3.57
C PRO A 197 10.46 -10.25 2.87
N ALA A 198 9.29 -9.67 3.08
CA ALA A 198 8.92 -8.36 2.56
C ALA A 198 8.27 -7.50 3.65
N TYR A 199 8.55 -6.20 3.60
CA TYR A 199 7.95 -5.24 4.50
C TYR A 199 6.71 -4.61 3.85
N VAL A 200 5.53 -5.09 4.25
CA VAL A 200 4.23 -4.62 3.73
C VAL A 200 3.30 -4.34 4.93
N PRO A 201 3.38 -3.14 5.54
CA PRO A 201 2.68 -2.80 6.78
C PRO A 201 1.18 -2.59 6.52
N LEU A 202 0.38 -3.65 6.65
CA LEU A 202 -1.06 -3.64 6.39
C LEU A 202 -1.85 -4.29 7.52
N GLY A 203 -2.98 -3.67 7.88
CA GLY A 203 -3.83 -4.09 9.00
C GLY A 203 -4.24 -5.57 9.00
N PRO A 204 -4.70 -6.17 7.87
CA PRO A 204 -5.07 -7.58 7.84
C PRO A 204 -3.88 -8.52 8.13
N ALA A 205 -2.69 -8.18 7.64
CA ALA A 205 -1.48 -8.95 7.88
C ALA A 205 -1.05 -8.84 9.35
N ALA A 206 -1.10 -7.62 9.91
CA ALA A 206 -0.82 -7.37 11.33
C ALA A 206 -1.71 -8.20 12.27
N ASN A 207 -3.01 -8.27 11.99
CA ASN A 207 -3.95 -9.04 12.80
C ASN A 207 -3.71 -10.56 12.70
N LYS A 208 -3.46 -11.07 11.49
CA LYS A 208 -3.17 -12.51 11.27
C LYS A 208 -1.85 -12.92 11.94
N ALA A 209 -0.82 -12.10 11.81
CA ALA A 209 0.46 -12.29 12.48
C ALA A 209 0.31 -12.23 14.01
N GLY A 210 -0.43 -11.24 14.54
CA GLY A 210 -0.66 -11.07 15.97
C GLY A 210 -1.33 -12.29 16.61
N ARG A 211 -2.31 -12.89 15.91
CA ARG A 211 -2.93 -14.15 16.34
C ARG A 211 -1.88 -15.27 16.48
N VAL A 212 -1.00 -15.43 15.49
CA VAL A 212 0.01 -16.49 15.48
C VAL A 212 1.06 -16.26 16.57
N ALA A 213 1.58 -15.03 16.69
CA ALA A 213 2.51 -14.65 17.74
C ALA A 213 1.93 -14.88 19.14
N GLY A 214 0.65 -14.52 19.35
CA GLY A 214 -0.04 -14.75 20.63
C GLY A 214 -0.22 -16.23 20.97
N VAL A 215 -0.58 -17.07 19.98
CA VAL A 215 -0.67 -18.54 20.17
C VAL A 215 0.69 -19.11 20.55
N GLY A 216 1.76 -18.74 19.83
CA GLY A 216 3.12 -19.20 20.11
C GLY A 216 3.61 -18.77 21.50
N ALA A 217 3.42 -17.50 21.85
CA ALA A 217 3.83 -16.97 23.16
C ALA A 217 3.08 -17.63 24.34
N ALA A 218 1.87 -18.15 24.11
CA ALA A 218 1.07 -18.90 25.08
C ALA A 218 1.39 -20.41 25.11
N GLY A 219 2.39 -20.88 24.36
CA GLY A 219 2.81 -22.29 24.31
C GLY A 219 2.02 -23.16 23.32
N GLY A 220 1.19 -22.55 22.46
CA GLY A 220 0.49 -23.24 21.39
C GLY A 220 1.31 -23.30 20.09
N ASP A 221 0.73 -23.95 19.08
CA ASP A 221 1.30 -24.06 17.74
C ASP A 221 0.35 -23.48 16.68
N ALA A 222 0.86 -22.50 15.92
CA ALA A 222 0.16 -21.88 14.82
C ALA A 222 1.18 -21.32 13.82
N THR A 223 0.80 -21.25 12.55
CA THR A 223 1.60 -20.64 11.49
C THR A 223 0.79 -19.64 10.67
N PHE A 224 1.50 -18.69 10.07
CA PHE A 224 0.96 -17.79 9.06
C PHE A 224 1.77 -17.93 7.77
N PRO A 225 1.19 -18.46 6.67
CA PRO A 225 1.95 -18.80 5.46
C PRO A 225 2.41 -17.56 4.66
N GLY A 226 2.14 -16.35 5.16
CA GLY A 226 2.61 -15.11 4.57
C GLY A 226 1.56 -14.33 3.79
N ILE A 227 2.04 -13.34 3.05
CA ILE A 227 1.26 -12.29 2.38
C ILE A 227 1.47 -12.29 0.86
N MET A 228 0.55 -11.62 0.18
CA MET A 228 0.55 -11.41 -1.27
C MET A 228 0.78 -9.94 -1.62
N GLY A 229 0.88 -9.05 -0.62
CA GLY A 229 0.91 -7.61 -0.90
C GLY A 229 -0.42 -7.04 -1.37
N THR A 230 -1.55 -7.67 -1.02
CA THR A 230 -2.89 -7.23 -1.44
C THR A 230 -3.27 -5.92 -0.76
N ALA A 231 -3.59 -4.89 -1.55
CA ALA A 231 -4.08 -3.61 -1.06
C ALA A 231 -5.11 -2.98 -2.00
N VAL A 232 -5.93 -2.10 -1.43
CA VAL A 232 -6.91 -1.26 -2.12
C VAL A 232 -6.79 0.15 -1.56
N VAL A 233 -6.92 1.15 -2.43
CA VAL A 233 -6.98 2.56 -2.06
C VAL A 233 -8.06 3.26 -2.89
N LYS A 234 -8.78 4.18 -2.25
CA LYS A 234 -9.69 5.11 -2.91
C LYS A 234 -8.90 6.39 -3.22
N VAL A 235 -8.95 6.83 -4.47
CA VAL A 235 -8.36 8.08 -4.95
C VAL A 235 -9.52 8.88 -5.53
N PHE A 236 -10.16 9.69 -4.70
CA PHE A 236 -11.42 10.34 -5.06
C PHE A 236 -12.42 9.30 -5.59
N ASP A 237 -13.00 9.48 -6.77
CA ASP A 237 -13.96 8.51 -7.30
C ASP A 237 -13.33 7.23 -7.86
N LEU A 238 -12.00 7.15 -7.94
CA LEU A 238 -11.28 5.99 -8.49
C LEU A 238 -10.93 4.99 -7.39
N THR A 239 -11.14 3.71 -7.65
CA THR A 239 -10.52 2.64 -6.86
C THR A 239 -9.27 2.13 -7.58
N VAL A 240 -8.15 2.08 -6.87
CA VAL A 240 -6.92 1.39 -7.30
C VAL A 240 -6.68 0.19 -6.39
N ALA A 241 -6.41 -0.95 -6.98
CA ALA A 241 -6.24 -2.21 -6.27
C ALA A 241 -5.04 -2.99 -6.83
N HIS A 242 -4.28 -3.67 -5.98
CA HIS A 242 -3.24 -4.58 -6.44
C HIS A 242 -3.04 -5.77 -5.50
N THR A 243 -2.46 -6.82 -6.04
CA THR A 243 -2.01 -8.01 -5.29
C THR A 243 -0.90 -8.72 -6.06
N GLY A 244 -0.02 -9.40 -5.35
CA GLY A 244 1.18 -10.00 -5.91
C GLY A 244 2.21 -8.94 -6.31
N LEU A 245 3.06 -9.29 -7.27
CA LEU A 245 4.13 -8.43 -7.75
C LEU A 245 3.67 -7.57 -8.94
N THR A 246 4.11 -6.33 -8.95
CA THR A 246 4.17 -5.52 -10.18
C THR A 246 5.16 -6.12 -11.17
N LEU A 247 5.10 -5.69 -12.45
CA LEU A 247 6.09 -6.13 -13.44
C LEU A 247 7.49 -5.66 -13.01
N THR A 248 7.57 -4.42 -12.52
CA THR A 248 8.82 -3.82 -12.06
C THR A 248 9.44 -4.60 -10.91
N GLU A 249 8.67 -4.98 -9.90
CA GLU A 249 9.15 -5.80 -8.77
C GLU A 249 9.56 -7.21 -9.20
N ALA A 250 8.76 -7.86 -10.06
CA ALA A 250 9.08 -9.20 -10.54
C ALA A 250 10.40 -9.23 -11.33
N GLN A 251 10.62 -8.25 -12.20
CA GLN A 251 11.86 -8.11 -12.96
C GLN A 251 13.05 -7.76 -12.06
N ALA A 252 12.88 -6.86 -11.10
CA ALA A 252 13.92 -6.52 -10.12
C ALA A 252 14.31 -7.74 -9.26
N ALA A 253 13.37 -8.65 -9.00
CA ALA A 253 13.61 -9.93 -8.32
C ALA A 253 14.22 -11.03 -9.23
N GLY A 254 14.50 -10.73 -10.51
CA GLY A 254 15.07 -11.68 -11.46
C GLY A 254 14.09 -12.74 -11.97
N LEU A 255 12.78 -12.53 -11.80
CA LEU A 255 11.76 -13.43 -12.33
C LEU A 255 11.54 -13.16 -13.82
N ALA A 256 11.39 -14.22 -14.62
CA ALA A 256 10.89 -14.10 -15.98
C ALA A 256 9.42 -13.66 -15.92
N ALA A 257 9.16 -12.39 -16.20
CA ALA A 257 7.85 -11.77 -16.04
C ALA A 257 7.48 -10.92 -17.25
N GLU A 258 6.22 -11.01 -17.63
CA GLU A 258 5.54 -10.17 -18.61
C GLU A 258 4.23 -9.67 -18.04
N ALA A 259 3.63 -8.66 -18.67
CA ALA A 259 2.35 -8.12 -18.27
C ALA A 259 1.38 -8.03 -19.43
N THR A 260 0.15 -8.45 -19.20
CA THR A 260 -0.97 -8.28 -20.11
C THR A 260 -1.92 -7.25 -19.53
N GLU A 261 -2.35 -6.29 -20.34
CA GLU A 261 -3.21 -5.20 -19.90
C GLU A 261 -4.41 -5.03 -20.83
N ILE A 262 -5.60 -4.89 -20.25
CA ILE A 262 -6.84 -4.66 -20.98
C ILE A 262 -7.66 -3.55 -20.31
N THR A 263 -8.56 -2.93 -21.09
CA THR A 263 -9.66 -2.12 -20.54
C THR A 263 -10.97 -2.80 -20.85
N ALA A 264 -11.70 -3.18 -19.80
CA ALA A 264 -13.03 -3.79 -19.91
C ALA A 264 -14.09 -2.83 -19.35
N LYS A 265 -15.37 -3.22 -19.46
CA LYS A 265 -16.47 -2.52 -18.79
C LYS A 265 -16.74 -3.14 -17.41
N SER A 266 -17.10 -2.34 -16.43
CA SER A 266 -17.50 -2.80 -15.09
C SER A 266 -18.81 -3.58 -15.08
N ARG A 267 -19.70 -3.32 -16.05
CA ARG A 267 -21.05 -3.90 -16.20
C ARG A 267 -21.30 -4.38 -17.63
N ALA A 268 -22.42 -5.09 -17.83
CA ALA A 268 -22.86 -5.45 -19.18
C ALA A 268 -23.08 -4.21 -20.05
N LYS A 269 -22.71 -4.29 -21.34
CA LYS A 269 -22.74 -3.14 -22.29
C LYS A 269 -24.10 -2.44 -22.38
N TYR A 270 -25.19 -3.18 -22.23
CA TYR A 270 -26.56 -2.68 -22.32
C TYR A 270 -27.11 -2.16 -20.98
N TYR A 271 -26.41 -2.37 -19.87
CA TYR A 271 -26.83 -1.93 -18.55
C TYR A 271 -26.28 -0.53 -18.25
N PRO A 272 -27.07 0.39 -17.64
CA PRO A 272 -26.64 1.76 -17.38
C PRO A 272 -25.49 1.85 -16.36
N GLY A 273 -24.69 2.91 -16.48
CA GLY A 273 -23.57 3.21 -15.57
C GLY A 273 -22.36 2.29 -15.73
N ALA A 274 -22.19 1.66 -16.89
CA ALA A 274 -20.99 0.87 -17.18
C ALA A 274 -19.77 1.78 -17.35
N GLU A 275 -18.79 1.62 -16.47
CA GLU A 275 -17.55 2.41 -16.45
C GLU A 275 -16.36 1.60 -16.97
N PRO A 276 -15.29 2.25 -17.47
CA PRO A 276 -14.03 1.57 -17.78
C PRO A 276 -13.37 0.99 -16.52
N LEU A 277 -12.87 -0.23 -16.64
CA LEU A 277 -12.02 -0.88 -15.65
C LEU A 277 -10.72 -1.35 -16.33
N ARG A 278 -9.59 -0.77 -15.90
CA ARG A 278 -8.26 -1.21 -16.30
C ARG A 278 -7.87 -2.43 -15.48
N VAL A 279 -7.42 -3.49 -16.16
CA VAL A 279 -6.92 -4.71 -15.54
C VAL A 279 -5.56 -5.03 -16.14
N ARG A 280 -4.56 -5.19 -15.28
CA ARG A 280 -3.21 -5.58 -15.63
C ARG A 280 -2.86 -6.86 -14.87
N LEU A 281 -2.52 -7.92 -15.58
CA LEU A 281 -2.02 -9.17 -15.02
C LEU A 281 -0.52 -9.25 -15.24
N VAL A 282 0.22 -9.63 -14.20
CA VAL A 282 1.65 -9.92 -14.25
C VAL A 282 1.82 -11.43 -14.14
N HIS A 283 2.51 -12.04 -15.08
CA HIS A 283 2.66 -13.49 -15.17
C HIS A 283 4.01 -13.88 -15.78
N THR A 284 4.40 -15.14 -15.63
CA THR A 284 5.53 -15.68 -16.38
C THR A 284 5.13 -15.96 -17.84
N PRO A 285 6.09 -16.10 -18.77
CA PRO A 285 5.80 -16.58 -20.13
C PRO A 285 5.10 -17.94 -20.15
N ALA A 286 5.40 -18.79 -19.17
CA ALA A 286 4.74 -20.08 -18.99
C ALA A 286 3.31 -19.97 -18.44
N GLY A 287 2.85 -18.77 -18.05
CA GLY A 287 1.49 -18.52 -17.58
C GLY A 287 1.29 -18.64 -16.07
N ARG A 288 2.34 -18.79 -15.27
CA ARG A 288 2.21 -18.71 -13.80
C ARG A 288 1.86 -17.28 -13.41
N LEU A 289 0.80 -17.08 -12.63
CA LEU A 289 0.40 -15.76 -12.16
C LEU A 289 1.39 -15.24 -11.11
N LEU A 290 1.77 -13.97 -11.21
CA LEU A 290 2.69 -13.28 -10.30
C LEU A 290 2.02 -12.10 -9.59
N GLY A 291 1.05 -11.45 -10.24
CA GLY A 291 0.31 -10.34 -9.64
C GLY A 291 -0.79 -9.81 -10.54
N ALA A 292 -1.59 -8.90 -9.99
CA ALA A 292 -2.54 -8.11 -10.75
C ALA A 292 -2.67 -6.71 -10.16
N GLN A 293 -3.04 -5.78 -11.03
CA GLN A 293 -3.33 -4.39 -10.68
C GLN A 293 -4.60 -3.96 -11.43
N LEU A 294 -5.48 -3.23 -10.76
CA LEU A 294 -6.75 -2.79 -11.30
C LEU A 294 -6.98 -1.33 -10.95
N ALA A 295 -7.55 -0.57 -11.89
CA ALA A 295 -8.00 0.80 -11.65
C ALA A 295 -9.33 1.05 -12.35
N GLY A 296 -10.33 1.53 -11.60
CA GLY A 296 -11.65 1.87 -12.12
C GLY A 296 -12.57 2.40 -11.04
N ARG A 297 -13.62 3.12 -11.46
CA ARG A 297 -14.64 3.68 -10.54
C ARG A 297 -15.56 2.60 -9.95
N GLU A 298 -15.56 1.42 -10.55
CA GLU A 298 -16.37 0.30 -10.11
C GLU A 298 -15.63 -1.03 -10.30
N GLY A 299 -15.73 -1.90 -9.30
CA GLY A 299 -15.41 -3.32 -9.45
C GLY A 299 -13.95 -3.72 -9.29
N ALA A 300 -13.02 -2.78 -9.08
CA ALA A 300 -11.60 -3.08 -8.87
C ALA A 300 -11.34 -3.85 -7.56
N ALA A 301 -11.91 -3.37 -6.44
CA ALA A 301 -11.71 -3.97 -5.11
C ALA A 301 -12.18 -5.42 -5.02
N GLN A 302 -13.38 -5.74 -5.51
CA GLN A 302 -13.89 -7.11 -5.46
C GLN A 302 -13.04 -8.08 -6.29
N ARG A 303 -12.52 -7.62 -7.43
CA ARG A 303 -11.74 -8.44 -8.36
C ARG A 303 -10.32 -8.68 -7.87
N VAL A 304 -9.72 -7.75 -7.14
CA VAL A 304 -8.37 -7.97 -6.60
C VAL A 304 -8.34 -9.14 -5.62
N ASP A 305 -9.40 -9.33 -4.84
CA ASP A 305 -9.51 -10.43 -3.88
C ASP A 305 -9.58 -11.80 -4.56
N VAL A 306 -10.21 -11.90 -5.74
CA VAL A 306 -10.20 -13.11 -6.57
C VAL A 306 -8.78 -13.46 -7.00
N VAL A 307 -8.01 -12.46 -7.47
CA VAL A 307 -6.61 -12.66 -7.85
C VAL A 307 -5.75 -13.00 -6.62
N ALA A 308 -6.02 -12.39 -5.46
CA ALA A 308 -5.30 -12.69 -4.22
C ALA A 308 -5.52 -14.15 -3.79
N ALA A 309 -6.75 -14.65 -3.91
CA ALA A 309 -7.07 -16.06 -3.70
C ALA A 309 -6.38 -16.97 -4.73
N ALA A 310 -6.39 -16.60 -6.01
CA ALA A 310 -5.73 -17.35 -7.07
C ALA A 310 -4.21 -17.46 -6.84
N LEU A 311 -3.54 -16.36 -6.47
CA LEU A 311 -2.12 -16.35 -6.08
C LEU A 311 -1.86 -17.23 -4.86
N HIS A 312 -2.74 -17.17 -3.86
CA HIS A 312 -2.63 -18.03 -2.67
C HIS A 312 -2.72 -19.52 -3.02
N ALA A 313 -3.57 -19.87 -3.98
CA ALA A 313 -3.75 -21.23 -4.49
C ALA A 313 -2.69 -21.67 -5.52
N GLY A 314 -1.81 -20.76 -5.96
CA GLY A 314 -0.77 -21.06 -6.95
C GLY A 314 -1.30 -21.19 -8.39
N MET A 315 -2.47 -20.62 -8.68
CA MET A 315 -3.11 -20.67 -10.00
C MET A 315 -2.32 -19.90 -11.06
N GLY A 316 -2.40 -20.37 -12.31
CA GLY A 316 -1.92 -19.68 -13.50
C GLY A 316 -2.98 -18.82 -14.17
N VAL A 317 -2.59 -18.18 -15.28
CA VAL A 317 -3.51 -17.42 -16.15
C VAL A 317 -4.58 -18.34 -16.78
N ASP A 318 -4.23 -19.60 -17.04
CA ASP A 318 -5.16 -20.56 -17.63
C ASP A 318 -6.27 -20.91 -16.63
N ASP A 319 -5.91 -21.21 -15.39
CA ASP A 319 -6.89 -21.46 -14.32
C ASP A 319 -7.77 -20.21 -14.05
N LEU A 320 -7.18 -19.01 -14.12
CA LEU A 320 -7.92 -17.75 -13.93
C LEU A 320 -8.93 -17.51 -15.06
N ALA A 321 -8.64 -17.92 -16.29
CA ALA A 321 -9.55 -17.80 -17.43
C ALA A 321 -10.77 -18.73 -17.30
N ASP A 322 -10.58 -19.89 -16.66
CA ASP A 322 -11.59 -20.94 -16.51
C ASP A 322 -12.44 -20.82 -15.23
N LEU A 323 -12.20 -19.82 -14.38
CA LEU A 323 -12.98 -19.60 -13.17
C LEU A 323 -14.47 -19.33 -13.48
N ASP A 324 -15.35 -20.04 -12.79
CA ASP A 324 -16.81 -19.82 -12.78
C ASP A 324 -17.17 -18.64 -11.87
N LEU A 325 -16.96 -17.42 -12.37
CA LEU A 325 -17.24 -16.18 -11.64
C LEU A 325 -18.71 -15.77 -11.76
N ALA A 326 -19.28 -15.27 -10.66
CA ALA A 326 -20.66 -14.83 -10.61
C ALA A 326 -20.97 -13.73 -11.64
N TYR A 327 -22.13 -13.83 -12.29
CA TYR A 327 -22.58 -12.89 -13.32
C TYR A 327 -24.01 -12.43 -13.08
N ALA A 328 -24.20 -11.11 -13.13
CA ALA A 328 -25.46 -10.49 -13.51
C ALA A 328 -25.16 -9.13 -14.16
N PRO A 329 -26.02 -8.64 -15.09
CA PRO A 329 -25.76 -7.43 -15.87
C PRO A 329 -25.35 -6.17 -15.07
N PRO A 330 -25.89 -5.92 -13.85
CA PRO A 330 -25.49 -4.78 -13.02
C PRO A 330 -24.09 -4.85 -12.42
N PHE A 331 -23.43 -6.02 -12.41
CA PHE A 331 -22.18 -6.25 -11.66
C PHE A 331 -20.99 -6.67 -12.54
N SER A 332 -21.26 -7.25 -13.72
CA SER A 332 -20.20 -7.67 -14.64
C SER A 332 -20.73 -7.84 -16.08
N PRO A 333 -19.91 -7.66 -17.12
CA PRO A 333 -20.14 -8.27 -18.43
C PRO A 333 -20.16 -9.81 -18.37
N VAL A 334 -20.62 -10.47 -19.45
CA VAL A 334 -20.73 -11.94 -19.52
C VAL A 334 -19.39 -12.65 -19.25
N TYR A 335 -18.32 -12.14 -19.85
CA TYR A 335 -16.96 -12.50 -19.45
C TYR A 335 -16.49 -11.46 -18.46
N ASP A 336 -16.18 -11.85 -17.23
CA ASP A 336 -15.67 -10.91 -16.24
C ASP A 336 -14.38 -10.22 -16.74
N PRO A 337 -14.12 -8.94 -16.40
CA PRO A 337 -12.85 -8.28 -16.69
C PRO A 337 -11.60 -9.11 -16.33
N LEU A 338 -11.62 -9.92 -15.27
CA LEU A 338 -10.52 -10.81 -14.93
C LEU A 338 -10.33 -11.94 -15.94
N THR A 339 -11.42 -12.62 -16.34
CA THR A 339 -11.35 -13.73 -17.30
C THR A 339 -10.99 -13.21 -18.69
N GLN A 340 -11.48 -12.03 -19.08
CA GLN A 340 -11.04 -11.34 -20.29
C GLN A 340 -9.54 -11.04 -20.29
N ALA A 341 -9.00 -10.56 -19.15
CA ALA A 341 -7.57 -10.27 -19.03
C ALA A 341 -6.72 -11.55 -19.10
N ALA A 342 -7.20 -12.63 -18.47
CA ALA A 342 -6.57 -13.94 -18.52
C ALA A 342 -6.57 -14.53 -19.95
N GLN A 343 -7.70 -14.45 -20.66
CA GLN A 343 -7.81 -14.85 -22.07
C GLN A 343 -6.87 -14.04 -22.97
N ALA A 344 -6.77 -12.73 -22.75
CA ALA A 344 -5.80 -11.89 -23.47
C ALA A 344 -4.36 -12.37 -23.24
N ALA A 345 -4.01 -12.77 -22.02
CA ALA A 345 -2.70 -13.33 -21.68
C ALA A 345 -2.46 -14.69 -22.37
N GLN A 346 -3.48 -15.55 -22.44
CA GLN A 346 -3.43 -16.81 -23.21
C GLN A 346 -3.14 -16.57 -24.69
N PHE A 347 -3.86 -15.64 -25.32
CA PHE A 347 -3.65 -15.30 -26.72
C PHE A 347 -2.26 -14.72 -26.99
N ALA A 348 -1.74 -13.89 -26.07
CA ALA A 348 -0.39 -13.35 -26.17
C ALA A 348 0.67 -14.47 -26.12
N ARG A 349 0.55 -15.39 -25.16
CA ARG A 349 1.44 -16.56 -25.01
C ARG A 349 1.41 -17.48 -26.24
N ALA A 350 0.23 -17.76 -26.77
CA ALA A 350 0.08 -18.62 -27.96
C ALA A 350 0.76 -18.03 -29.20
N LYS A 351 0.68 -16.72 -29.41
CA LYS A 351 1.35 -16.05 -30.54
C LYS A 351 2.87 -16.14 -30.47
N VAL A 352 3.44 -16.09 -29.26
CA VAL A 352 4.89 -16.24 -29.05
C VAL A 352 5.33 -17.67 -29.32
N ALA A 353 4.56 -18.68 -28.90
CA ALA A 353 4.88 -20.09 -29.13
C ALA A 353 4.85 -20.51 -30.61
N THR A 354 4.11 -19.78 -31.45
CA THR A 354 4.01 -20.04 -32.91
C THR A 354 5.06 -19.34 -33.77
N ARG A 355 5.98 -18.57 -33.17
CA ARG A 355 7.07 -17.86 -33.85
C ARG A 355 8.40 -18.53 -33.56
#